data_AF-A0A8J7C2Y9-F1
#
_entry.id   AF-A0A8J7C2Y9-F1
#
_cell.length_a   1.000
_cell.length_b   1.000
_cell.length_c   1.000
_cell.angle_alpha   90.00
_cell.angle_beta   90.00
_cell.angle_gamma   90.00
#
_symmetry.space_group_name_H-M   'P 1'
#
loop_
_entity.id
_entity.type
_entity.pdbx_description
1 polymer ?
#
loop_
_entity_poly.entity_id
_entity_poly.type
_entity_poly.pdbx_seq_one_letter_code
_entity_poly.pdbx_strand_id
1 'polypeptide(L)'
;MRHALRVVVVCAGVALLCAGVLASPADKVEPSCAARPVSLESPAYMIVDAVVRGDRLLLPDYTKGLREVDLRTGKDLRSVLPMGTQQGEVSGPQHLGCGSGRCVVFGDRYFWVYYDSSFRFLHEYPGMKSVTSGQPLVFPDRMVIYGIASPDVSGGGTPYLFIQYDDGEIVPLQEYPASMPVTETVKRIHFQGITTGGLAALPDGGWAFVDPRSYAVFVFDKNDRLTKAWRGTNPRFRAPNWGASPEVHDDSGRQRYSQWQLAQPLVKRPVPLGDDLLAFVVGIPDGPLLQRHELDIYKTNGEPVAVGLPIEGVRAGRLIIADAGAGRLVLVGQQTWEPSTTTTVWQVELPTVESTQ
;
A
#
# COMPACT_ATOMS: atom_id res chain seq x y z
N MET A 1 -91.06 -26.37 10.80
CA MET A 1 -90.19 -26.86 9.70
C MET A 1 -88.94 -26.02 9.68
N ARG A 2 -87.76 -26.68 9.75
CA ARG A 2 -86.38 -26.27 9.42
C ARG A 2 -86.00 -24.80 9.68
N HIS A 3 -84.93 -24.40 10.34
CA HIS A 3 -83.70 -24.91 10.95
C HIS A 3 -83.07 -23.61 11.54
N ALA A 4 -82.17 -23.54 12.51
CA ALA A 4 -81.45 -24.45 13.36
C ALA A 4 -80.81 -23.59 14.48
N LEU A 5 -80.57 -24.25 15.61
CA LEU A 5 -79.55 -24.03 16.66
C LEU A 5 -79.18 -22.59 17.08
N ARG A 6 -79.47 -22.15 18.32
CA ARG A 6 -78.86 -22.54 19.62
C ARG A 6 -77.33 -22.34 19.65
N VAL A 7 -76.65 -21.86 20.69
CA VAL A 7 -76.88 -21.34 22.06
C VAL A 7 -75.45 -20.90 22.45
N VAL A 8 -75.15 -19.63 22.77
CA VAL A 8 -75.30 -18.94 24.06
C VAL A 8 -74.21 -19.33 25.10
N VAL A 9 -73.53 -18.29 25.64
CA VAL A 9 -72.99 -18.14 27.04
C VAL A 9 -71.62 -18.80 27.34
N VAL A 10 -70.64 -18.21 28.06
CA VAL A 10 -70.55 -16.94 28.82
C VAL A 10 -69.09 -16.53 29.08
N CYS A 11 -68.95 -15.24 29.42
CA CYS A 11 -67.85 -14.51 30.05
C CYS A 11 -66.81 -15.31 30.86
N ALA A 12 -65.54 -14.87 30.80
CA ALA A 12 -64.88 -14.10 31.88
C ALA A 12 -63.36 -13.93 31.63
N GLY A 13 -62.88 -12.68 31.83
CA GLY A 13 -61.60 -12.35 32.45
C GLY A 13 -60.29 -12.83 31.81
N VAL A 14 -59.46 -11.88 31.36
CA VAL A 14 -58.13 -11.56 31.91
C VAL A 14 -57.43 -10.64 30.89
N ALA A 15 -57.12 -9.42 31.32
CA ALA A 15 -56.18 -8.55 30.64
C ALA A 15 -54.77 -9.12 30.83
N LEU A 16 -54.06 -9.39 29.74
CA LEU A 16 -52.61 -9.56 29.76
C LEU A 16 -51.98 -8.54 28.81
N LEU A 17 -51.19 -7.66 29.41
CA LEU A 17 -50.19 -6.85 28.75
C LEU A 17 -49.27 -7.75 27.90
N CYS A 18 -49.30 -7.59 26.58
CA CYS A 18 -48.20 -8.08 25.75
C CYS A 18 -47.07 -7.05 25.86
N ALA A 19 -46.16 -7.33 26.81
CA ALA A 19 -44.84 -6.76 26.88
C ALA A 19 -44.09 -7.00 25.57
N GLY A 20 -43.32 -6.00 25.15
CA GLY A 20 -42.61 -6.00 23.89
C GLY A 20 -41.54 -7.10 23.79
N VAL A 21 -41.40 -7.59 22.56
CA VAL A 21 -40.09 -7.85 21.98
C VAL A 21 -40.13 -7.14 20.64
N LEU A 22 -39.77 -5.85 20.64
CA LEU A 22 -39.16 -5.26 19.46
C LEU A 22 -37.89 -6.07 19.26
N ALA A 23 -37.92 -7.02 18.32
CA ALA A 23 -36.70 -7.56 17.77
C ALA A 23 -35.95 -6.35 17.20
N SER A 24 -34.92 -5.90 17.91
CA SER A 24 -33.90 -5.03 17.31
C SER A 24 -33.52 -5.69 15.99
N PRO A 25 -33.44 -4.94 14.88
CA PRO A 25 -32.85 -5.50 13.67
C PRO A 25 -31.52 -6.09 14.11
N ALA A 26 -31.32 -7.39 13.87
CA ALA A 26 -30.01 -7.98 14.05
C ALA A 26 -29.05 -7.07 13.29
N ASP A 27 -28.16 -6.40 14.02
CA ASP A 27 -27.12 -5.59 13.41
C ASP A 27 -26.48 -6.49 12.36
N LYS A 28 -26.67 -6.12 11.08
CA LYS A 28 -25.91 -6.76 10.02
C LYS A 28 -24.47 -6.45 10.37
N VAL A 29 -23.77 -7.43 10.94
CA VAL A 29 -22.34 -7.34 11.16
C VAL A 29 -21.77 -7.15 9.76
N GLU A 30 -21.40 -5.91 9.43
CA GLU A 30 -20.74 -5.63 8.18
C GLU A 30 -19.45 -6.46 8.15
N PRO A 31 -19.18 -7.17 7.05
CA PRO A 31 -17.95 -7.94 6.95
C PRO A 31 -16.75 -7.00 7.15
N SER A 32 -15.87 -7.35 8.07
CA SER A 32 -14.66 -6.58 8.40
C SER A 32 -13.44 -7.49 8.44
N CYS A 33 -12.26 -6.90 8.25
CA CYS A 33 -10.98 -7.60 8.34
C CYS A 33 -10.42 -7.47 9.75
N ALA A 34 -10.07 -8.59 10.37
CA ALA A 34 -9.33 -8.59 11.63
C ALA A 34 -7.85 -8.29 11.37
N ALA A 35 -7.20 -7.59 12.29
CA ALA A 35 -5.78 -7.27 12.19
C ALA A 35 -5.09 -7.53 13.53
N ARG A 36 -4.02 -8.33 13.51
CA ARG A 36 -3.19 -8.60 14.69
C ARG A 36 -2.05 -7.59 14.78
N PRO A 37 -2.04 -6.68 15.77
CA PRO A 37 -0.98 -5.70 15.91
C PRO A 37 0.27 -6.30 16.58
N VAL A 38 1.44 -5.83 16.17
CA VAL A 38 2.75 -6.10 16.77
C VAL A 38 3.53 -4.79 16.78
N SER A 39 3.73 -4.22 17.98
CA SER A 39 4.54 -3.01 18.14
C SER A 39 6.01 -3.35 17.98
N LEU A 40 6.75 -2.51 17.26
CA LEU A 40 8.21 -2.66 17.18
C LEU A 40 8.85 -2.21 18.49
N GLU A 41 9.85 -2.95 18.97
CA GLU A 41 10.60 -2.61 20.19
C GLU A 41 11.28 -1.25 20.04
N SER A 42 11.91 -1.03 18.89
CA SER A 42 12.39 0.28 18.47
C SER A 42 11.51 0.84 17.35
N PRO A 43 10.95 2.05 17.51
CA PRO A 43 10.34 2.78 16.41
C PRO A 43 11.28 2.90 15.22
N ALA A 44 10.72 2.85 14.01
CA ALA A 44 11.44 3.18 12.79
C ALA A 44 11.58 4.69 12.67
N TYR A 45 12.71 5.18 12.15
CA TYR A 45 12.85 6.61 11.89
C TYR A 45 11.77 7.09 10.91
N MET A 46 11.68 6.46 9.74
CA MET A 46 10.64 6.75 8.75
C MET A 46 10.35 5.45 8.01
N ILE A 47 9.07 5.06 7.91
CA ILE A 47 8.67 3.93 7.08
C ILE A 47 8.40 4.42 5.66
N VAL A 48 8.99 3.74 4.68
CA VAL A 48 8.85 4.08 3.27
C VAL A 48 8.50 2.82 2.50
N ASP A 49 9.34 1.81 2.60
CA ASP A 49 9.12 0.47 2.06
C ASP A 49 9.35 -0.58 3.14
N ALA A 50 8.87 -1.79 2.88
CA ALA A 50 9.22 -2.96 3.66
C ALA A 50 9.02 -4.23 2.85
N VAL A 51 9.78 -5.26 3.19
CA VAL A 51 9.70 -6.58 2.57
C VAL A 51 9.53 -7.62 3.67
N VAL A 52 8.66 -8.59 3.49
CA VAL A 52 8.47 -9.72 4.39
C VAL A 52 9.04 -10.98 3.76
N ARG A 53 9.78 -11.75 4.56
CA ARG A 53 10.34 -13.07 4.20
C ARG A 53 10.08 -14.03 5.35
N GLY A 54 9.14 -14.96 5.15
CA GLY A 54 8.66 -15.81 6.24
C GLY A 54 8.12 -14.95 7.40
N ASP A 55 8.65 -15.14 8.60
CA ASP A 55 8.26 -14.35 9.80
C ASP A 55 9.19 -13.16 10.07
N ARG A 56 9.94 -12.72 9.07
CA ARG A 56 10.88 -11.59 9.17
C ARG A 56 10.40 -10.41 8.34
N LEU A 57 10.46 -9.23 8.92
CA LEU A 57 10.29 -7.95 8.24
C LEU A 57 11.67 -7.34 7.99
N LEU A 58 11.96 -7.05 6.74
CA LEU A 58 13.10 -6.27 6.29
C LEU A 58 12.63 -4.83 6.12
N LEU A 59 13.12 -3.96 6.99
CA LEU A 59 12.69 -2.57 7.11
C LEU A 59 13.88 -1.63 6.90
N PRO A 60 13.96 -0.97 5.73
CA PRO A 60 14.86 0.17 5.54
C PRO A 60 14.57 1.22 6.60
N ASP A 61 15.59 1.58 7.36
CA ASP A 61 15.53 2.62 8.38
C ASP A 61 16.68 3.57 8.14
N TYR A 62 16.34 4.81 7.80
CA TYR A 62 17.27 5.87 7.47
C TYR A 62 18.42 6.01 8.49
N THR A 63 18.15 5.72 9.77
CA THR A 63 19.14 5.88 10.85
C THR A 63 19.82 4.59 11.30
N LYS A 64 19.26 3.43 10.94
CA LYS A 64 19.66 2.11 11.49
C LYS A 64 20.02 1.09 10.41
N GLY A 65 20.03 1.49 9.14
CA GLY A 65 20.32 0.61 8.03
C GLY A 65 19.12 -0.25 7.65
N LEU A 66 19.34 -1.43 7.07
CA LEU A 66 18.28 -2.38 6.79
C LEU A 66 18.05 -3.29 7.99
N ARG A 67 17.00 -3.03 8.77
CA ARG A 67 16.67 -3.79 9.98
C ARG A 67 15.95 -5.08 9.61
N GLU A 68 16.35 -6.19 10.23
CA GLU A 68 15.59 -7.44 10.24
C GLU A 68 14.83 -7.57 11.55
N VAL A 69 13.50 -7.60 11.49
CA VAL A 69 12.60 -7.56 12.63
C VAL A 69 11.74 -8.83 12.69
N ASP A 70 11.57 -9.39 13.87
CA ASP A 70 10.69 -10.54 14.10
C ASP A 70 9.20 -10.11 14.11
N LEU A 71 8.41 -10.59 13.15
CA LEU A 71 6.98 -10.24 13.04
C LEU A 71 6.08 -10.81 14.13
N ARG A 72 6.60 -11.71 14.99
CA ARG A 72 5.84 -12.25 16.11
C ARG A 72 5.98 -11.39 17.35
N THR A 73 7.15 -10.81 17.56
CA THR A 73 7.53 -10.11 18.81
C THR A 73 7.82 -8.63 18.63
N GLY A 74 8.10 -8.17 17.40
CA GLY A 74 8.52 -6.80 17.10
C GLY A 74 9.98 -6.50 17.43
N LYS A 75 10.75 -7.52 17.83
CA LYS A 75 12.17 -7.39 18.22
C LYS A 75 13.08 -7.24 17.02
N ASP A 76 14.04 -6.31 17.12
CA ASP A 76 15.15 -6.21 16.18
C ASP A 76 16.12 -7.39 16.35
N LEU A 77 16.43 -8.07 15.25
CA LEU A 77 17.32 -9.23 15.26
C LEU A 77 18.74 -8.82 14.89
N ARG A 78 18.89 -8.07 13.80
CA ARG A 78 20.15 -7.53 13.29
C ARG A 78 19.90 -6.45 12.24
N SER A 79 20.95 -5.71 11.89
CA SER A 79 21.01 -4.97 10.63
C SER A 79 21.69 -5.83 9.57
N VAL A 80 21.12 -5.89 8.37
CA VAL A 80 21.52 -6.85 7.32
C VAL A 80 22.55 -6.26 6.35
N LEU A 81 22.69 -4.93 6.31
CA LEU A 81 23.57 -4.22 5.38
C LEU A 81 24.67 -3.44 6.13
N PRO A 82 25.89 -3.38 5.57
CA PRO A 82 26.89 -2.43 6.04
C PRO A 82 26.44 -1.00 5.69
N MET A 83 26.49 -0.11 6.69
CA MET A 83 26.18 1.31 6.49
C MET A 83 27.45 2.09 6.17
N GLY A 84 27.35 2.95 5.17
CA GLY A 84 28.46 3.81 4.76
C GLY A 84 28.32 4.24 3.31
N THR A 85 29.40 4.76 2.75
CA THR A 85 29.44 5.33 1.40
C THR A 85 30.38 4.59 0.46
N GLN A 86 31.01 3.51 0.93
CA GLN A 86 31.87 2.67 0.10
C GLN A 86 31.03 1.75 -0.79
N GLN A 87 31.71 1.06 -1.72
CA GLN A 87 31.07 0.13 -2.64
C GLN A 87 30.30 -0.95 -1.87
N GLY A 88 29.02 -1.13 -2.22
CA GLY A 88 28.15 -2.10 -1.57
C GLY A 88 27.64 -1.72 -0.18
N GLU A 89 28.02 -0.54 0.33
CA GLU A 89 27.45 0.06 1.54
C GLU A 89 26.30 1.02 1.18
N VAL A 90 25.34 1.14 2.11
CA VAL A 90 24.20 2.05 1.96
C VAL A 90 24.05 2.93 3.19
N SER A 91 24.20 4.25 3.01
CA SER A 91 23.81 5.25 3.98
C SER A 91 22.36 5.68 3.75
N GLY A 92 21.60 5.90 4.82
CA GLY A 92 20.23 6.39 4.74
C GLY A 92 19.31 5.54 3.87
N PRO A 93 19.21 4.20 4.04
CA PRO A 93 18.35 3.38 3.18
C PRO A 93 16.89 3.79 3.31
N GLN A 94 16.25 4.03 2.17
CA GLN A 94 14.86 4.49 2.07
C GLN A 94 13.99 3.47 1.35
N HIS A 95 14.46 2.98 0.20
CA HIS A 95 13.68 2.06 -0.64
C HIS A 95 14.33 0.70 -0.74
N LEU A 96 13.51 -0.34 -0.79
CA LEU A 96 13.93 -1.73 -0.86
C LEU A 96 12.94 -2.52 -1.71
N GLY A 97 13.41 -3.12 -2.81
CA GLY A 97 12.66 -4.14 -3.54
C GLY A 97 13.41 -5.47 -3.54
N CYS A 98 12.70 -6.59 -3.48
CA CYS A 98 13.31 -7.90 -3.53
C CYS A 98 12.50 -8.86 -4.41
N GLY A 99 13.12 -9.35 -5.47
CA GLY A 99 12.61 -10.41 -6.33
C GLY A 99 13.00 -11.80 -5.84
N SER A 100 12.86 -12.79 -6.73
CA SER A 100 13.23 -14.19 -6.46
C SER A 100 14.74 -14.43 -6.35
N GLY A 101 15.55 -13.63 -7.05
CA GLY A 101 17.01 -13.82 -7.11
C GLY A 101 17.85 -12.64 -6.63
N ARG A 102 17.27 -11.45 -6.50
CA ARG A 102 18.01 -10.23 -6.15
C ARG A 102 17.16 -9.23 -5.38
N CYS A 103 17.84 -8.43 -4.57
CA CYS A 103 17.29 -7.28 -3.87
C CYS A 103 18.02 -6.02 -4.31
N VAL A 104 17.32 -4.88 -4.25
CA VAL A 104 17.90 -3.57 -4.53
C VAL A 104 17.58 -2.62 -3.39
N VAL A 105 18.52 -1.75 -3.07
CA VAL A 105 18.38 -0.76 -2.00
C VAL A 105 18.77 0.62 -2.53
N PHE A 106 17.98 1.62 -2.20
CA PHE A 106 18.26 3.04 -2.50
C PHE A 106 18.46 3.82 -1.20
N GLY A 107 19.47 4.68 -1.18
CA GLY A 107 19.77 5.57 -0.05
C GLY A 107 20.43 6.87 -0.51
N ASP A 108 21.22 7.51 0.36
CA ASP A 108 21.72 8.89 0.16
C ASP A 108 22.71 9.05 -1.01
N ARG A 109 23.23 7.95 -1.54
CA ARG A 109 24.11 7.97 -2.73
C ARG A 109 23.31 8.19 -4.03
N TYR A 110 21.97 8.17 -3.97
CA TYR A 110 21.05 8.39 -5.08
C TYR A 110 21.21 7.43 -6.27
N PHE A 111 21.58 6.18 -6.00
CA PHE A 111 21.52 5.08 -6.97
C PHE A 111 21.20 3.74 -6.31
N TRP A 112 20.83 2.74 -7.13
CA TRP A 112 20.52 1.39 -6.64
C TRP A 112 21.80 0.61 -6.35
N VAL A 113 21.83 0.00 -5.18
CA VAL A 113 22.80 -1.03 -4.81
C VAL A 113 22.11 -2.39 -4.85
N TYR A 114 22.66 -3.31 -5.64
CA TYR A 114 22.11 -4.63 -5.92
C TYR A 114 22.78 -5.67 -5.01
N TYR A 115 21.94 -6.56 -4.49
CA TYR A 115 22.34 -7.66 -3.64
C TYR A 115 21.65 -8.95 -4.10
N ASP A 116 22.21 -10.11 -3.76
CA ASP A 116 21.48 -11.37 -3.86
C ASP A 116 20.42 -11.49 -2.76
N SER A 117 19.64 -12.58 -2.78
CA SER A 117 18.62 -12.87 -1.75
C SER A 117 19.17 -13.02 -0.33
N SER A 118 20.49 -13.17 -0.16
CA SER A 118 21.18 -13.25 1.11
C SER A 118 21.88 -11.93 1.48
N PHE A 119 21.58 -10.85 0.77
CA PHE A 119 22.17 -9.53 0.96
C PHE A 119 23.69 -9.48 0.75
N ARG A 120 24.25 -10.35 -0.09
CA ARG A 120 25.63 -10.21 -0.58
C ARG A 120 25.65 -9.24 -1.75
N PHE A 121 26.57 -8.29 -1.71
CA PHE A 121 26.72 -7.28 -2.76
C PHE A 121 26.96 -7.94 -4.12
N LEU A 122 26.25 -7.45 -5.14
CA LEU A 122 26.41 -7.89 -6.53
C LEU A 122 26.99 -6.76 -7.37
N HIS A 123 26.34 -5.59 -7.36
CA HIS A 123 26.67 -4.48 -8.23
C HIS A 123 26.08 -3.18 -7.69
N GLU A 124 26.62 -2.04 -8.11
CA GLU A 124 25.99 -0.74 -7.94
C GLU A 124 26.05 0.01 -9.26
N TYR A 125 25.03 0.82 -9.56
CA TYR A 125 24.93 1.53 -10.83
C TYR A 125 24.94 3.06 -10.62
N PRO A 126 26.11 3.71 -10.45
CA PRO A 126 26.19 5.14 -10.14
C PRO A 126 25.72 6.05 -11.28
N GLY A 127 25.71 5.57 -12.52
CA GLY A 127 25.28 6.33 -13.71
C GLY A 127 23.76 6.48 -13.85
N MET A 128 23.00 6.11 -12.82
CA MET A 128 21.57 6.02 -12.89
C MET A 128 20.90 7.39 -12.92
N LYS A 129 19.96 7.54 -13.85
CA LYS A 129 19.21 8.77 -14.07
C LYS A 129 17.78 8.67 -13.55
N SER A 130 17.56 7.85 -12.52
CA SER A 130 16.23 7.61 -11.98
C SER A 130 16.21 7.58 -10.46
N VAL A 131 15.17 8.16 -9.89
CA VAL A 131 14.83 8.10 -8.46
C VAL A 131 13.50 7.40 -8.32
N THR A 132 13.28 6.72 -7.20
CA THR A 132 12.00 6.07 -6.94
C THR A 132 11.09 6.94 -6.09
N SER A 133 9.80 6.75 -6.28
CA SER A 133 8.74 7.27 -5.43
C SER A 133 8.36 6.22 -4.40
N GLY A 134 8.13 4.97 -4.82
CA GLY A 134 7.74 3.88 -3.92
C GLY A 134 8.60 2.64 -4.10
N GLN A 135 8.14 1.51 -3.55
CA GLN A 135 8.86 0.26 -3.69
C GLN A 135 9.02 -0.16 -5.17
N PRO A 136 10.25 -0.43 -5.64
CA PRO A 136 10.45 -0.98 -6.98
C PRO A 136 10.05 -2.46 -7.02
N LEU A 137 9.59 -2.94 -8.18
CA LEU A 137 9.54 -4.38 -8.44
C LEU A 137 10.85 -4.83 -9.06
N VAL A 138 11.34 -5.96 -8.59
CA VAL A 138 12.63 -6.49 -9.00
C VAL A 138 12.42 -7.85 -9.65
N PHE A 139 12.70 -7.91 -10.95
CA PHE A 139 12.71 -9.14 -11.75
C PHE A 139 14.15 -9.58 -11.98
N PRO A 140 14.42 -10.78 -12.52
CA PRO A 140 15.78 -11.26 -12.75
C PRO A 140 16.63 -10.37 -13.68
N ASP A 141 15.99 -9.74 -14.67
CA ASP A 141 16.62 -9.04 -15.80
C ASP A 141 16.31 -7.54 -15.86
N ARG A 142 15.37 -7.08 -15.04
CA ARG A 142 14.90 -5.69 -15.00
C ARG A 142 14.28 -5.31 -13.67
N MET A 143 13.94 -4.03 -13.54
CA MET A 143 13.11 -3.49 -12.48
C MET A 143 11.97 -2.67 -13.08
N VAL A 144 10.85 -2.63 -12.37
CA VAL A 144 9.77 -1.68 -12.65
C VAL A 144 9.78 -0.63 -11.55
N ILE A 145 9.81 0.64 -11.95
CA ILE A 145 9.94 1.76 -11.03
C ILE A 145 8.78 2.72 -11.21
N TYR A 146 8.12 3.00 -10.09
CA TYR A 146 7.25 4.15 -9.93
C TYR A 146 8.08 5.25 -9.27
N GLY A 147 8.39 6.32 -10.01
CA GLY A 147 9.42 7.29 -9.63
C GLY A 147 9.61 8.43 -10.62
N ILE A 148 10.86 8.82 -10.89
CA ILE A 148 11.26 9.73 -11.97
C ILE A 148 12.42 9.10 -12.73
N ALA A 149 12.38 9.17 -14.06
CA ALA A 149 13.58 9.09 -14.89
C ALA A 149 13.88 10.44 -15.55
N SER A 150 15.14 10.67 -15.93
CA SER A 150 15.55 11.90 -16.58
C SER A 150 14.87 12.10 -17.95
N PRO A 151 14.44 13.32 -18.32
CA PRO A 151 13.70 13.56 -19.57
C PRO A 151 14.45 13.23 -20.86
N ASP A 152 15.78 13.11 -20.81
CA ASP A 152 16.59 12.72 -21.97
C ASP A 152 16.41 11.24 -22.34
N VAL A 153 15.89 10.39 -21.43
CA VAL A 153 15.61 8.98 -21.74
C VAL A 153 14.24 8.75 -22.38
N SER A 154 13.31 9.70 -22.22
CA SER A 154 11.95 9.67 -22.81
C SER A 154 11.82 10.42 -24.13
N GLY A 155 12.77 11.31 -24.44
CA GLY A 155 12.69 12.19 -25.60
C GLY A 155 11.71 13.36 -25.43
N GLY A 156 11.29 13.70 -24.20
CA GLY A 156 10.57 14.95 -23.94
C GLY A 156 9.89 15.08 -22.58
N GLY A 157 9.07 14.09 -22.19
CA GLY A 157 8.33 14.12 -20.91
C GLY A 157 9.17 13.69 -19.72
N THR A 158 8.60 13.72 -18.51
CA THR A 158 9.24 13.12 -17.32
C THR A 158 8.57 11.79 -17.01
N PRO A 159 9.21 10.63 -17.26
CA PRO A 159 8.65 9.33 -16.92
C PRO A 159 8.40 9.21 -15.43
N TYR A 160 7.22 8.73 -15.07
CA TYR A 160 6.88 8.41 -13.68
C TYR A 160 6.54 6.95 -13.43
N LEU A 161 6.36 6.18 -14.50
CA LEU A 161 6.32 4.74 -14.49
C LEU A 161 7.19 4.25 -15.65
N PHE A 162 8.18 3.43 -15.37
CA PHE A 162 9.13 2.96 -16.38
C PHE A 162 9.74 1.62 -15.97
N ILE A 163 10.27 0.92 -16.97
CA ILE A 163 11.08 -0.28 -16.79
C ILE A 163 12.53 0.13 -16.92
N GLN A 164 13.38 -0.40 -16.06
CA GLN A 164 14.82 -0.26 -16.13
C GLN A 164 15.45 -1.64 -16.30
N TYR A 165 16.13 -1.88 -17.41
CA TYR A 165 16.88 -3.10 -17.66
C TYR A 165 18.30 -3.01 -17.08
N ASP A 166 18.93 -4.17 -16.91
CA ASP A 166 20.26 -4.29 -16.29
C ASP A 166 21.39 -3.66 -17.12
N ASP A 167 21.19 -3.48 -18.43
CA ASP A 167 22.10 -2.76 -19.32
C ASP A 167 21.96 -1.23 -19.23
N GLY A 168 21.03 -0.75 -18.40
CA GLY A 168 20.74 0.66 -18.20
C GLY A 168 19.69 1.22 -19.17
N GLU A 169 19.12 0.42 -20.07
CA GLU A 169 17.99 0.84 -20.89
C GLU A 169 16.79 1.19 -20.00
N ILE A 170 16.16 2.34 -20.27
CA ILE A 170 14.93 2.77 -19.61
C ILE A 170 13.82 2.84 -20.65
N VAL A 171 12.74 2.09 -20.40
CA VAL A 171 11.54 2.11 -21.23
C VAL A 171 10.43 2.86 -20.48
N PRO A 172 10.07 4.09 -20.89
CA PRO A 172 8.99 4.83 -20.26
C PRO A 172 7.63 4.18 -20.58
N LEU A 173 6.79 4.04 -19.55
CA LEU A 173 5.42 3.51 -19.67
C LEU A 173 4.36 4.58 -19.44
N GLN A 174 4.65 5.55 -18.59
CA GLN A 174 3.82 6.73 -18.34
C GLN A 174 4.68 7.95 -18.04
N GLU A 175 4.23 9.12 -18.52
CA GLU A 175 4.97 10.37 -18.41
C GLU A 175 4.08 11.54 -17.96
N TYR A 176 4.67 12.48 -17.24
CA TYR A 176 4.03 13.78 -17.06
C TYR A 176 4.07 14.56 -18.38
N PRO A 177 3.04 15.39 -18.66
CA PRO A 177 3.08 16.29 -19.80
C PRO A 177 4.34 17.15 -19.77
N ALA A 178 5.01 17.33 -20.91
CA ALA A 178 6.21 18.17 -21.01
C ALA A 178 5.95 19.65 -20.62
N SER A 179 4.69 20.10 -20.68
CA SER A 179 4.26 21.43 -20.23
C SER A 179 4.08 21.55 -18.71
N MET A 180 4.17 20.44 -17.96
CA MET A 180 4.05 20.47 -16.51
C MET A 180 5.29 21.13 -15.89
N PRO A 181 5.13 22.14 -14.99
CA PRO A 181 6.28 22.72 -14.30
C PRO A 181 7.07 21.66 -13.53
N VAL A 182 8.42 21.77 -13.56
CA VAL A 182 9.33 20.85 -12.84
C VAL A 182 9.01 20.81 -11.36
N THR A 183 8.69 21.95 -10.75
CA THR A 183 8.29 22.05 -9.34
C THR A 183 7.04 21.23 -9.04
N GLU A 184 6.06 21.22 -9.93
CA GLU A 184 4.86 20.37 -9.80
C GLU A 184 5.17 18.88 -9.96
N THR A 185 6.12 18.54 -10.83
CA THR A 185 6.60 17.17 -11.01
C THR A 185 7.28 16.67 -9.74
N VAL A 186 8.27 17.43 -9.22
CA VAL A 186 8.98 17.10 -7.98
C VAL A 186 8.03 16.96 -6.78
N LYS A 187 7.05 17.88 -6.64
CA LYS A 187 6.02 17.81 -5.60
C LYS A 187 5.24 16.49 -5.63
N ARG A 188 4.88 16.01 -6.83
CA ARG A 188 4.10 14.78 -6.97
C ARG A 188 4.93 13.55 -6.60
N ILE A 189 6.16 13.46 -7.08
CA ILE A 189 7.01 12.27 -6.86
C ILE A 189 7.48 12.14 -5.42
N HIS A 190 8.04 13.21 -4.84
CA HIS A 190 8.75 13.12 -3.55
C HIS A 190 7.81 12.79 -2.40
N PHE A 191 6.51 13.11 -2.54
CA PHE A 191 5.54 12.95 -1.47
C PHE A 191 4.43 11.92 -1.74
N GLN A 192 4.05 11.64 -3.01
CA GLN A 192 3.09 10.56 -3.29
C GLN A 192 3.73 9.20 -3.02
N GLY A 193 4.96 9.02 -3.48
CA GLY A 193 5.60 7.74 -3.55
C GLY A 193 5.69 6.95 -2.25
N ILE A 194 5.97 7.66 -1.16
CA ILE A 194 6.29 7.09 0.14
C ILE A 194 5.05 6.50 0.82
N THR A 195 3.84 6.91 0.43
CA THR A 195 2.62 6.55 1.18
C THR A 195 1.40 6.19 0.36
N THR A 196 1.44 6.30 -0.97
CA THR A 196 0.28 6.06 -1.82
C THR A 196 0.71 5.57 -3.20
N GLY A 197 -0.11 4.70 -3.78
CA GLY A 197 0.18 4.03 -5.04
C GLY A 197 1.21 2.93 -4.88
N GLY A 198 1.65 2.40 -6.00
CA GLY A 198 2.79 1.49 -6.05
C GLY A 198 2.55 0.30 -6.94
N LEU A 199 3.43 -0.69 -6.79
CA LEU A 199 3.58 -1.80 -7.71
C LEU A 199 3.43 -3.13 -6.97
N ALA A 200 2.98 -4.17 -7.68
CA ALA A 200 3.00 -5.54 -7.20
C ALA A 200 3.30 -6.53 -8.33
N ALA A 201 4.16 -7.51 -8.06
CA ALA A 201 4.36 -8.64 -8.96
C ALA A 201 3.18 -9.60 -8.87
N LEU A 202 2.72 -10.15 -10.00
CA LEU A 202 1.64 -11.13 -10.07
C LEU A 202 2.21 -12.56 -10.13
N PRO A 203 1.45 -13.58 -9.68
CA PRO A 203 1.93 -14.97 -9.68
C PRO A 203 2.32 -15.52 -11.06
N ASP A 204 1.73 -15.01 -12.14
CA ASP A 204 1.99 -15.42 -13.52
C ASP A 204 3.27 -14.77 -14.13
N GLY A 205 3.99 -13.99 -13.33
CA GLY A 205 5.16 -13.22 -13.75
C GLY A 205 4.83 -11.84 -14.32
N GLY A 206 3.55 -11.49 -14.44
CA GLY A 206 3.11 -10.13 -14.73
C GLY A 206 3.24 -9.19 -13.54
N TRP A 207 2.68 -8.00 -13.65
CA TRP A 207 2.67 -7.02 -12.56
C TRP A 207 1.51 -6.04 -12.67
N ALA A 208 1.19 -5.40 -11.55
CA ALA A 208 0.16 -4.38 -11.47
C ALA A 208 0.71 -3.07 -10.91
N PHE A 209 0.16 -1.96 -11.39
CA PHE A 209 0.37 -0.61 -10.88
C PHE A 209 -0.96 0.01 -10.50
N VAL A 210 -1.00 0.70 -9.36
CA VAL A 210 -2.11 1.58 -9.01
C VAL A 210 -1.64 3.02 -8.91
N ASP A 211 -2.31 3.87 -9.71
CA ASP A 211 -2.07 5.30 -9.72
C ASP A 211 -2.76 5.97 -8.53
N PRO A 212 -2.00 6.55 -7.58
CA PRO A 212 -2.57 7.17 -6.40
C PRO A 212 -3.41 8.42 -6.68
N ARG A 213 -3.27 9.00 -7.87
CA ARG A 213 -3.94 10.25 -8.25
C ARG A 213 -5.37 10.02 -8.70
N SER A 214 -5.67 8.82 -9.19
CA SER A 214 -6.93 8.52 -9.87
C SER A 214 -7.58 7.21 -9.44
N TYR A 215 -6.87 6.38 -8.67
CA TYR A 215 -7.21 4.99 -8.40
C TYR A 215 -7.36 4.17 -9.69
N ALA A 216 -6.64 4.56 -10.74
CA ALA A 216 -6.52 3.76 -11.95
C ALA A 216 -5.56 2.60 -11.69
N VAL A 217 -5.99 1.40 -12.05
CA VAL A 217 -5.19 0.17 -11.94
C VAL A 217 -4.84 -0.29 -13.35
N PHE A 218 -3.57 -0.63 -13.52
CA PHE A 218 -2.99 -1.10 -14.78
C PHE A 218 -2.38 -2.47 -14.52
N VAL A 219 -2.71 -3.45 -15.35
CA VAL A 219 -2.21 -4.83 -15.25
C VAL A 219 -1.39 -5.13 -16.49
N PHE A 220 -0.19 -5.65 -16.28
CA PHE A 220 0.79 -5.97 -17.29
C PHE A 220 1.10 -7.47 -17.26
N ASP A 221 1.32 -8.05 -18.44
CA ASP A 221 1.80 -9.44 -18.54
C ASP A 221 3.32 -9.54 -18.24
N LYS A 222 3.84 -10.77 -18.23
CA LYS A 222 5.27 -11.05 -17.99
C LYS A 222 6.24 -10.42 -19.00
N ASN A 223 5.74 -9.97 -20.14
CA ASN A 223 6.50 -9.27 -21.19
C ASN A 223 6.24 -7.76 -21.15
N ASP A 224 5.72 -7.26 -20.02
CA ASP A 224 5.44 -5.86 -19.75
C ASP A 224 4.39 -5.22 -20.67
N ARG A 225 3.50 -6.03 -21.25
CA ARG A 225 2.40 -5.52 -22.09
C ARG A 225 1.18 -5.23 -21.23
N LEU A 226 0.61 -4.03 -21.37
CA LEU A 226 -0.65 -3.68 -20.71
C LEU A 226 -1.77 -4.58 -21.22
N THR A 227 -2.37 -5.38 -20.33
CA THR A 227 -3.47 -6.31 -20.66
C THR A 227 -4.82 -5.83 -20.16
N LYS A 228 -4.85 -5.08 -19.05
CA LYS A 228 -6.06 -4.48 -18.48
C LYS A 228 -5.78 -3.12 -17.88
N ALA A 229 -6.77 -2.25 -17.95
CA ALA A 229 -6.81 -1.00 -17.21
C ALA A 229 -8.24 -0.73 -16.74
N TRP A 230 -8.38 -0.34 -15.48
CA TRP A 230 -9.68 -0.06 -14.87
C TRP A 230 -9.52 0.94 -13.72
N ARG A 231 -10.61 1.34 -13.06
CA ARG A 231 -10.58 2.26 -11.92
C ARG A 231 -11.27 1.63 -10.71
N GLY A 232 -10.66 1.78 -9.54
CA GLY A 232 -11.26 1.34 -8.28
C GLY A 232 -12.60 2.04 -8.01
N THR A 233 -13.52 1.32 -7.37
CA THR A 233 -14.90 1.73 -7.15
C THR A 233 -15.22 2.01 -5.68
N ASN A 234 -14.21 2.18 -4.81
CA ASN A 234 -14.45 2.54 -3.41
C ASN A 234 -15.29 3.84 -3.33
N PRO A 235 -16.46 3.81 -2.68
CA PRO A 235 -17.39 4.94 -2.67
C PRO A 235 -16.85 6.15 -1.89
N ARG A 236 -15.87 5.96 -1.02
CA ARG A 236 -15.23 7.00 -0.20
C ARG A 236 -13.95 7.54 -0.83
N PHE A 237 -13.41 6.90 -1.87
CA PHE A 237 -12.23 7.40 -2.56
C PHE A 237 -12.58 8.66 -3.38
N ARG A 238 -11.78 9.71 -3.19
CA ARG A 238 -11.81 10.93 -3.98
C ARG A 238 -10.37 11.24 -4.37
N ALA A 239 -10.16 11.54 -5.65
CA ALA A 239 -8.85 11.88 -6.17
C ALA A 239 -8.27 13.07 -5.39
N PRO A 240 -6.98 13.02 -4.98
CA PRO A 240 -6.41 14.10 -4.20
C PRO A 240 -6.38 15.43 -4.97
N ASN A 241 -6.71 16.54 -4.31
CA ASN A 241 -6.68 17.87 -4.92
C ASN A 241 -5.26 18.46 -4.93
N TRP A 242 -4.45 18.02 -5.89
CA TRP A 242 -3.05 18.46 -6.06
C TRP A 242 -2.89 19.97 -6.24
N GLY A 243 -3.86 20.66 -6.83
CA GLY A 243 -3.81 22.12 -6.96
C GLY A 243 -3.86 22.87 -5.63
N ALA A 244 -4.26 22.20 -4.55
CA ALA A 244 -4.32 22.75 -3.20
C ALA A 244 -3.18 22.24 -2.29
N SER A 245 -2.20 21.50 -2.81
CA SER A 245 -1.09 21.01 -1.99
C SER A 245 -0.22 22.17 -1.48
N PRO A 246 0.11 22.22 -0.18
CA PRO A 246 0.94 23.29 0.37
C PRO A 246 2.38 23.19 -0.11
N GLU A 247 3.08 24.31 -0.14
CA GLU A 247 4.51 24.34 -0.42
C GLU A 247 5.33 23.85 0.79
N VAL A 248 6.44 23.18 0.50
CA VAL A 248 7.37 22.66 1.51
C VAL A 248 8.74 23.29 1.30
N HIS A 249 9.01 24.36 2.05
CA HIS A 249 10.31 25.05 2.05
C HIS A 249 11.10 24.84 3.35
N ASP A 250 10.43 24.36 4.40
CA ASP A 250 10.95 24.14 5.75
C ASP A 250 10.11 23.10 6.52
N ASP A 251 10.40 22.93 7.80
CA ASP A 251 9.72 21.99 8.70
C ASP A 251 8.23 22.29 8.90
N SER A 252 7.86 23.58 8.94
CA SER A 252 6.46 23.99 9.00
C SER A 252 5.70 23.62 7.72
N GLY A 253 6.39 23.66 6.58
CA GLY A 253 5.90 23.15 5.30
C GLY A 253 5.67 21.63 5.36
N ARG A 254 6.59 20.87 5.94
CA ARG A 254 6.46 19.40 6.09
C ARG A 254 5.22 19.03 6.90
N GLN A 255 4.98 19.72 8.02
CA GLN A 255 3.79 19.46 8.86
C GLN A 255 2.48 19.78 8.12
N ARG A 256 2.39 20.95 7.48
CA ARG A 256 1.22 21.35 6.69
C ARG A 256 0.94 20.38 5.55
N TYR A 257 1.98 19.92 4.88
CA TYR A 257 1.87 18.93 3.81
C TYR A 257 1.32 17.60 4.32
N SER A 258 1.80 17.14 5.47
CA SER A 258 1.34 15.89 6.09
C SER A 258 -0.14 15.95 6.46
N GLN A 259 -0.58 17.07 7.04
CA GLN A 259 -2.01 17.33 7.31
C GLN A 259 -2.84 17.31 6.03
N TRP A 260 -2.36 18.00 4.99
CA TRP A 260 -3.03 18.02 3.68
C TRP A 260 -3.13 16.63 3.07
N GLN A 261 -2.06 15.82 3.12
CA GLN A 261 -2.04 14.49 2.54
C GLN A 261 -2.98 13.52 3.28
N LEU A 262 -2.98 13.55 4.62
CA LEU A 262 -3.80 12.66 5.44
C LEU A 262 -5.29 13.05 5.46
N ALA A 263 -5.61 14.30 5.11
CA ALA A 263 -6.97 14.77 4.91
C ALA A 263 -7.61 14.30 3.59
N GLN A 264 -6.90 13.51 2.78
CA GLN A 264 -7.37 12.99 1.48
C GLN A 264 -7.49 11.46 1.56
N PRO A 265 -8.38 10.82 0.79
CA PRO A 265 -8.32 9.38 0.59
C PRO A 265 -7.04 8.96 -0.14
N LEU A 266 -6.35 7.92 0.37
CA LEU A 266 -5.07 7.45 -0.19
C LEU A 266 -5.15 5.95 -0.50
N VAL A 267 -5.03 5.58 -1.77
CA VAL A 267 -4.91 4.17 -2.18
C VAL A 267 -3.47 3.71 -2.04
N LYS A 268 -3.22 2.59 -1.37
CA LYS A 268 -1.89 2.01 -1.20
C LYS A 268 -1.55 1.08 -2.36
N ARG A 269 -0.32 0.57 -2.40
CA ARG A 269 0.13 -0.38 -3.43
C ARG A 269 -0.80 -1.60 -3.56
N PRO A 270 -0.81 -2.28 -4.71
CA PRO A 270 -1.58 -3.51 -4.89
C PRO A 270 -1.01 -4.65 -4.04
N VAL A 271 -1.86 -5.62 -3.71
CA VAL A 271 -1.49 -6.86 -3.03
C VAL A 271 -2.13 -8.04 -3.76
N PRO A 272 -1.36 -8.91 -4.42
CA PRO A 272 -1.92 -10.13 -5.00
C PRO A 272 -2.44 -11.03 -3.88
N LEU A 273 -3.69 -11.47 -3.98
CA LEU A 273 -4.26 -12.41 -3.00
C LEU A 273 -4.28 -13.85 -3.51
N GLY A 274 -4.07 -14.04 -4.80
CA GLY A 274 -4.06 -15.31 -5.51
C GLY A 274 -3.77 -15.07 -6.98
N ASP A 275 -4.15 -16.01 -7.85
CA ASP A 275 -3.85 -15.95 -9.28
C ASP A 275 -4.62 -14.82 -10.01
N ASP A 276 -5.86 -14.54 -9.58
CA ASP A 276 -6.74 -13.60 -10.24
C ASP A 276 -7.27 -12.48 -9.33
N LEU A 277 -6.79 -12.38 -8.09
CA LEU A 277 -7.26 -11.38 -7.11
C LEU A 277 -6.19 -10.35 -6.75
N LEU A 278 -6.62 -9.09 -6.71
CA LEU A 278 -5.85 -7.93 -6.24
C LEU A 278 -6.60 -7.22 -5.12
N ALA A 279 -5.89 -7.01 -4.02
CA ALA A 279 -6.32 -6.18 -2.92
C ALA A 279 -5.66 -4.80 -2.93
N PHE A 280 -6.38 -3.83 -2.41
CA PHE A 280 -5.93 -2.46 -2.23
C PHE A 280 -6.36 -1.97 -0.86
N VAL A 281 -5.43 -1.43 -0.09
CA VAL A 281 -5.78 -0.71 1.14
C VAL A 281 -6.07 0.74 0.78
N VAL A 282 -7.18 1.27 1.26
CA VAL A 282 -7.59 2.66 1.07
C VAL A 282 -7.62 3.35 2.43
N GLY A 283 -6.71 4.29 2.65
CA GLY A 283 -6.71 5.17 3.81
C GLY A 283 -7.80 6.23 3.68
N ILE A 284 -8.69 6.31 4.67
CA ILE A 284 -9.79 7.26 4.76
C ILE A 284 -9.51 8.24 5.90
N PRO A 285 -9.62 9.57 5.68
CA PRO A 285 -9.40 10.56 6.72
C PRO A 285 -10.22 10.27 7.99
N ASP A 286 -9.56 10.30 9.14
CA ASP A 286 -10.13 9.97 10.45
C ASP A 286 -9.56 10.89 11.54
N GLY A 287 -9.57 12.20 11.24
CA GLY A 287 -9.01 13.27 12.07
C GLY A 287 -7.82 13.98 11.42
N PRO A 288 -7.22 14.99 12.10
CA PRO A 288 -6.27 15.92 11.49
C PRO A 288 -4.95 15.31 10.97
N LEU A 289 -4.60 14.10 11.42
CA LEU A 289 -3.31 13.43 11.12
C LEU A 289 -3.44 11.90 11.16
N LEU A 290 -4.65 11.37 10.99
CA LEU A 290 -4.91 9.94 11.09
C LEU A 290 -5.79 9.49 9.94
N GLN A 291 -5.55 8.26 9.52
CA GLN A 291 -6.44 7.54 8.63
C GLN A 291 -6.87 6.24 9.28
N ARG A 292 -8.16 5.93 9.15
CA ARG A 292 -8.64 4.55 9.24
C ARG A 292 -8.48 3.90 7.87
N HIS A 293 -8.43 2.58 7.82
CA HIS A 293 -8.12 1.88 6.58
C HIS A 293 -9.23 0.90 6.20
N GLU A 294 -9.51 0.86 4.91
CA GLU A 294 -10.46 -0.06 4.28
C GLU A 294 -9.72 -0.95 3.28
N LEU A 295 -10.26 -2.13 3.02
CA LEU A 295 -9.79 -3.07 2.03
C LEU A 295 -10.79 -3.13 0.88
N ASP A 296 -10.27 -2.94 -0.32
CA ASP A 296 -10.96 -3.35 -1.54
C ASP A 296 -10.28 -4.59 -2.12
N ILE A 297 -11.07 -5.46 -2.74
CA ILE A 297 -10.66 -6.68 -3.43
C ILE A 297 -11.34 -6.67 -4.80
N TYR A 298 -10.55 -6.85 -5.84
CA TYR A 298 -11.00 -6.96 -7.22
C TYR A 298 -10.40 -8.20 -7.87
N LYS A 299 -11.06 -8.72 -8.89
CA LYS A 299 -10.37 -9.56 -9.87
C LYS A 299 -9.38 -8.72 -10.66
N THR A 300 -8.34 -9.33 -11.21
CA THR A 300 -7.33 -8.66 -12.07
C THR A 300 -7.96 -8.00 -13.31
N ASN A 301 -9.12 -8.49 -13.75
CA ASN A 301 -9.90 -7.90 -14.84
C ASN A 301 -10.67 -6.61 -14.44
N GLY A 302 -10.72 -6.26 -13.15
CA GLY A 302 -11.40 -5.08 -12.61
C GLY A 302 -12.79 -5.31 -12.02
N GLU A 303 -13.31 -6.54 -12.04
CA GLU A 303 -14.57 -6.88 -11.39
C GLU A 303 -14.44 -6.74 -9.85
N PRO A 304 -15.27 -5.91 -9.19
CA PRO A 304 -15.21 -5.76 -7.75
C PRO A 304 -15.74 -7.01 -7.05
N VAL A 305 -14.96 -7.53 -6.10
CA VAL A 305 -15.35 -8.65 -5.24
C VAL A 305 -15.88 -8.12 -3.91
N ALA A 306 -15.13 -7.21 -3.29
CA ALA A 306 -15.54 -6.51 -2.08
C ALA A 306 -14.90 -5.12 -2.06
N VAL A 307 -15.62 -4.09 -1.62
CA VAL A 307 -15.08 -2.72 -1.58
C VAL A 307 -15.47 -2.05 -0.28
N GLY A 308 -14.54 -1.28 0.29
CA GLY A 308 -14.77 -0.53 1.52
C GLY A 308 -14.89 -1.39 2.79
N LEU A 309 -14.31 -2.60 2.80
CA LEU A 309 -14.31 -3.46 3.98
C LEU A 309 -13.44 -2.83 5.07
N PRO A 310 -13.95 -2.51 6.26
CA PRO A 310 -13.12 -1.94 7.33
C PRO A 310 -12.00 -2.90 7.74
N ILE A 311 -10.79 -2.37 7.96
CA ILE A 311 -9.70 -3.09 8.62
C ILE A 311 -9.66 -2.66 10.08
N GLU A 312 -10.26 -3.47 10.95
CA GLU A 312 -10.51 -3.10 12.34
C GLU A 312 -9.20 -2.88 13.11
N GLY A 313 -9.17 -1.80 13.91
CA GLY A 313 -8.01 -1.46 14.73
C GLY A 313 -6.80 -0.90 13.96
N VAL A 314 -6.86 -0.74 12.64
CA VAL A 314 -5.77 -0.15 11.84
C VAL A 314 -5.98 1.35 11.65
N ARG A 315 -5.32 2.12 12.51
CA ARG A 315 -5.25 3.59 12.41
C ARG A 315 -3.81 4.05 12.47
N ALA A 316 -3.43 4.93 11.55
CA ALA A 316 -2.06 5.42 11.46
C ALA A 316 -1.99 6.78 10.77
N GLY A 317 -1.00 7.60 11.13
CA GLY A 317 -0.65 8.84 10.44
C GLY A 317 0.35 8.63 9.29
N ARG A 318 0.99 7.45 9.23
CA ARG A 318 1.70 6.96 8.05
C ARG A 318 1.48 5.46 7.97
N LEU A 319 1.13 4.94 6.80
CA LEU A 319 0.93 3.51 6.59
C LEU A 319 1.38 3.09 5.19
N ILE A 320 2.17 2.02 5.15
CA ILE A 320 2.64 1.34 3.95
C ILE A 320 2.16 -0.13 3.99
N ILE A 321 2.22 -0.78 2.83
CA ILE A 321 2.06 -2.24 2.75
C ILE A 321 3.42 -2.85 2.46
N ALA A 322 3.84 -3.80 3.29
CA ALA A 322 5.07 -4.55 3.04
C ALA A 322 4.86 -5.55 1.89
N ASP A 323 5.86 -5.73 1.04
CA ASP A 323 5.86 -6.83 0.07
C ASP A 323 5.99 -8.17 0.79
N ALA A 324 4.87 -8.87 0.94
CA ALA A 324 4.79 -10.13 1.67
C ALA A 324 4.52 -11.35 0.79
N GLY A 325 4.56 -11.19 -0.53
CA GLY A 325 4.12 -12.20 -1.50
C GLY A 325 2.59 -12.35 -1.57
N ALA A 326 2.15 -13.26 -2.44
CA ALA A 326 0.73 -13.47 -2.69
C ALA A 326 0.00 -14.05 -1.46
N GLY A 327 -1.24 -13.61 -1.24
CA GLY A 327 -2.13 -14.15 -0.21
C GLY A 327 -1.86 -13.65 1.21
N ARG A 328 -0.93 -12.70 1.39
CA ARG A 328 -0.59 -12.15 2.71
C ARG A 328 -0.62 -10.62 2.71
N LEU A 329 -1.37 -10.04 3.65
CA LEU A 329 -1.44 -8.60 3.86
C LEU A 329 -0.74 -8.20 5.17
N VAL A 330 0.39 -7.51 5.05
CA VAL A 330 1.14 -6.95 6.18
C VAL A 330 1.22 -5.44 6.04
N LEU A 331 0.64 -4.72 7.00
CA LEU A 331 0.67 -3.28 7.06
C LEU A 331 1.72 -2.84 8.06
N VAL A 332 2.51 -1.84 7.71
CA VAL A 332 3.46 -1.20 8.63
C VAL A 332 3.04 0.25 8.75
N GLY A 333 2.87 0.75 9.97
CA GLY A 333 2.41 2.11 10.18
C GLY A 333 3.02 2.78 11.39
N GLN A 334 3.01 4.10 11.36
CA GLN A 334 3.42 4.97 12.45
C GLN A 334 2.21 5.74 12.98
N GLN A 335 2.17 5.94 14.29
CA GLN A 335 1.07 6.63 14.96
C GLN A 335 0.85 8.04 14.38
N THR A 336 1.92 8.76 14.05
CA THR A 336 1.86 10.05 13.37
C THR A 336 2.79 10.05 12.14
N TRP A 337 2.79 11.15 11.40
CA TRP A 337 3.75 11.35 10.30
C TRP A 337 5.19 11.61 10.77
N GLU A 338 5.36 12.02 12.03
CA GLU A 338 6.66 12.43 12.55
C GLU A 338 7.64 11.25 12.63
N PRO A 339 8.93 11.50 12.37
CA PRO A 339 9.94 10.46 12.50
C PRO A 339 9.97 9.84 13.89
N SER A 340 10.32 8.56 13.97
CA SER A 340 10.52 7.82 15.23
C SER A 340 9.29 7.70 16.14
N THR A 341 8.09 7.99 15.65
CA THR A 341 6.87 7.69 16.40
C THR A 341 6.57 6.20 16.42
N THR A 342 5.79 5.76 17.41
CA THR A 342 5.45 4.35 17.64
C THR A 342 5.10 3.66 16.33
N THR A 343 5.87 2.63 16.01
CA THR A 343 5.73 1.85 14.78
C THR A 343 5.05 0.53 15.11
N THR A 344 3.94 0.25 14.42
CA THR A 344 3.15 -0.97 14.58
C THR A 344 3.08 -1.69 13.27
N VAL A 345 3.19 -3.02 13.32
CA VAL A 345 2.95 -3.91 12.20
C VAL A 345 1.63 -4.62 12.43
N TRP A 346 0.76 -4.65 11.43
CA TRP A 346 -0.48 -5.40 11.46
C TRP A 346 -0.42 -6.54 10.45
N GLN A 347 -0.69 -7.75 10.93
CA GLN A 347 -0.97 -8.90 10.07
C GLN A 347 -2.48 -9.00 9.91
N VAL A 348 -2.97 -8.74 8.70
CA VAL A 348 -4.40 -8.66 8.41
C VAL A 348 -4.90 -10.03 7.96
N GLU A 349 -5.95 -10.51 8.62
CA GLU A 349 -6.68 -11.68 8.21
C GLU A 349 -7.58 -11.31 7.05
N LEU A 350 -7.32 -11.90 5.88
CA LEU A 350 -8.09 -11.67 4.68
C LEU A 350 -9.40 -12.44 4.76
N PRO A 351 -10.52 -11.85 4.31
CA PRO A 351 -11.78 -12.58 4.24
C PRO A 351 -11.64 -13.76 3.28
N THR A 352 -12.30 -14.88 3.60
CA THR A 352 -12.41 -16.00 2.67
C THR A 352 -13.20 -15.54 1.45
N VAL A 353 -12.51 -15.33 0.34
CA VAL A 353 -13.14 -15.05 -0.95
C VAL A 353 -13.26 -16.38 -1.68
N GLU A 354 -14.48 -16.88 -1.83
CA GLU A 354 -14.71 -18.05 -2.69
C GLU A 354 -14.40 -17.66 -4.14
N SER A 355 -13.34 -18.24 -4.71
CA SER A 355 -13.12 -18.19 -6.15
C SER A 355 -14.25 -18.97 -6.82
N THR A 356 -15.17 -18.26 -7.48
CA THR A 356 -16.09 -18.91 -8.40
C THR A 356 -15.27 -19.36 -9.61
N GLN A 357 -14.96 -20.67 -9.65
CA GLN A 357 -14.29 -21.31 -10.79
C GLN A 357 -15.11 -21.22 -12.07
#